data_AF-A0A7Z9FJV4-F1
#
_entry.id   AF-A0A7Z9FJV4-F1
#
_cell.length_a   1.000
_cell.length_b   1.000
_cell.length_c   1.000
_cell.angle_alpha   90.00
_cell.angle_beta   90.00
_cell.angle_gamma   90.00
#
_symmetry.space_group_name_H-M   'P 1'
#
loop_
_entity.id
_entity.type
_entity.pdbx_description
1 polymer ?
#
loop_
_entity_poly.entity_id
_entity_poly.type
_entity_poly.pdbx_seq_one_letter_code
_entity_poly.pdbx_strand_id
1 'polypeptide(L)'
;MGNIKSTKYEFRFEVASERNKIAGYTLIPHNNREAEAQHVAEHDALQAMQRHALKGETEEVNRLLLEFPEFKREDLKKMLIRSVATHGRTLEL
;
A
#
# COMPACT_ATOMS: atom_id res chain seq x y z
N MET A 1 -22.01 52.75 8.87
CA MET A 1 -22.39 51.49 8.19
C MET A 1 -21.24 51.12 7.25
N GLY A 2 -20.42 50.14 7.62
CA GLY A 2 -19.21 49.76 6.87
C GLY A 2 -19.52 48.75 5.78
N ASN A 3 -19.10 49.04 4.55
CA ASN A 3 -19.23 48.14 3.40
C ASN A 3 -18.39 46.87 3.62
N ILE A 4 -19.05 45.72 3.77
CA ILE A 4 -18.40 44.40 3.76
C ILE A 4 -18.03 44.11 2.31
N LYS A 5 -16.74 44.20 1.97
CA LYS A 5 -16.22 43.77 0.67
C LYS A 5 -16.39 42.25 0.58
N SER A 6 -17.29 41.79 -0.27
CA SER A 6 -17.39 40.37 -0.61
C SER A 6 -16.11 39.98 -1.35
N THR A 7 -15.22 39.26 -0.68
CA THR A 7 -14.11 38.56 -1.32
C THR A 7 -14.71 37.54 -2.26
N LYS A 8 -14.77 37.87 -3.56
CA LYS A 8 -15.06 36.90 -4.61
C LYS A 8 -14.01 35.79 -4.50
N TYR A 9 -14.41 34.62 -4.04
CA TYR A 9 -13.62 33.41 -4.23
C TYR A 9 -13.67 33.11 -5.72
N GLU A 10 -12.68 33.58 -6.47
CA GLU A 10 -12.46 33.15 -7.84
C GLU A 10 -12.14 31.65 -7.81
N PHE A 11 -13.10 30.83 -8.26
CA PHE A 11 -12.85 29.43 -8.52
C PHE A 11 -11.82 29.34 -9.65
N ARG A 12 -10.56 29.17 -9.29
CA ARG A 12 -9.48 28.88 -10.24
C ARG A 12 -9.68 27.45 -10.72
N PHE A 13 -10.40 27.29 -11.83
CA PHE A 13 -10.44 26.06 -12.63
C PHE A 13 -9.10 25.83 -13.35
N GLU A 14 -7.99 25.90 -12.61
CA GLU A 14 -6.70 25.46 -13.12
C GLU A 14 -6.77 23.95 -13.26
N VAL A 15 -6.95 23.52 -14.51
CA VAL A 15 -6.86 22.14 -14.96
C VAL A 15 -5.64 21.49 -14.29
N ALA A 16 -5.82 20.33 -13.65
CA ALA A 16 -4.74 19.61 -12.96
C ALA A 16 -3.47 19.43 -13.82
N SER A 17 -3.64 19.37 -15.14
CA SER A 17 -2.55 19.34 -16.14
C SER A 17 -1.62 20.56 -16.10
N GLU A 18 -2.14 21.76 -15.82
CA GLU A 18 -1.35 23.00 -15.78
C GLU A 18 -0.54 23.07 -14.48
N ARG A 19 -1.11 22.59 -13.36
CA ARG A 19 -0.39 22.49 -12.07
C ARG A 19 0.76 21.48 -12.11
N ASN A 20 0.66 20.43 -12.92
CA ASN A 20 1.72 19.43 -13.08
C ASN A 20 2.98 19.97 -13.79
N LYS A 21 2.90 21.16 -14.41
CA LYS A 21 4.03 21.84 -15.06
C LYS A 21 4.81 22.77 -14.11
N ILE A 22 4.27 23.06 -12.91
CA ILE A 22 4.88 23.97 -11.95
C ILE A 22 5.81 23.16 -11.03
N ALA A 23 7.12 23.39 -11.15
CA ALA A 23 8.11 22.81 -10.26
C ALA A 23 7.83 23.24 -8.81
N GLY A 24 7.33 22.31 -7.99
CA GLY A 24 6.88 22.54 -6.61
C GLY A 24 5.45 22.08 -6.30
N TYR A 25 4.59 21.90 -7.31
CA TYR A 25 3.25 21.30 -7.14
C TYR A 25 3.22 19.78 -7.37
N THR A 26 4.33 19.22 -7.85
CA THR A 26 4.55 17.78 -7.97
C THR A 26 4.83 17.21 -6.56
N LEU A 27 3.80 17.17 -5.72
CA LEU A 27 3.80 16.49 -4.41
C LEU A 27 3.89 14.96 -4.52
N ILE A 28 3.76 14.44 -5.74
CA ILE A 28 3.88 13.02 -6.05
C ILE A 28 5.34 12.80 -6.47
N PRO A 29 6.17 12.12 -5.66
CA PRO A 29 7.51 11.73 -6.07
C PRO A 29 7.40 11.04 -7.43
N HIS A 30 8.25 11.42 -8.39
CA HIS A 30 8.35 10.64 -9.62
C HIS A 30 8.75 9.23 -9.22
N ASN A 31 7.81 8.30 -9.31
CA ASN A 31 8.08 6.89 -9.03
C ASN A 31 9.19 6.46 -9.98
N ASN A 32 10.37 6.19 -9.43
CA ASN A 32 11.41 5.50 -10.16
C ASN A 32 10.79 4.17 -10.63
N ARG A 33 10.77 3.94 -11.93
CA ARG A 33 10.16 2.75 -12.55
C ARG A 33 10.74 1.44 -11.99
N GLU A 34 11.97 1.50 -11.47
CA GLU A 34 12.64 0.42 -10.76
C GLU A 34 12.00 0.10 -9.41
N ALA A 35 11.56 1.12 -8.66
CA ALA A 35 10.84 0.93 -7.41
C ALA A 35 9.46 0.28 -7.66
N GLU A 36 8.79 0.64 -8.75
CA GLU A 36 7.53 0.02 -9.16
C GLU A 36 7.69 -1.49 -9.43
N ALA A 37 8.72 -1.87 -10.19
CA ALA A 37 9.01 -3.28 -10.46
C ALA A 37 9.32 -4.07 -9.17
N GLN A 38 10.08 -3.47 -8.24
CA GLN A 38 10.36 -4.07 -6.94
C GLN A 38 9.09 -4.23 -6.10
N HIS A 39 8.23 -3.22 -6.05
CA HIS A 39 6.96 -3.28 -5.33
C HIS A 39 6.01 -4.35 -5.89
N VAL A 40 5.96 -4.51 -7.22
CA VAL A 40 5.14 -5.57 -7.86
C VAL A 40 5.65 -6.96 -7.48
N ALA A 41 6.96 -7.18 -7.52
CA ALA A 41 7.54 -8.47 -7.14
C ALA A 41 7.29 -8.80 -5.65
N GLU A 42 7.48 -7.82 -4.76
CA GLU A 42 7.18 -7.97 -3.32
C GLU A 42 5.70 -8.25 -3.07
N HIS A 43 4.81 -7.58 -3.80
CA HIS A 43 3.36 -7.79 -3.73
C HIS A 43 2.96 -9.21 -4.17
N ASP A 44 3.52 -9.70 -5.28
CA ASP A 44 3.22 -11.05 -5.79
C ASP A 44 3.67 -12.14 -4.81
N ALA A 45 4.85 -11.98 -4.19
CA ALA A 45 5.34 -12.89 -3.15
C ALA A 45 4.42 -12.91 -1.93
N LEU A 46 3.94 -11.73 -1.49
CA LEU A 46 2.96 -11.63 -0.40
C LEU A 46 1.63 -12.30 -0.74
N GLN A 47 1.16 -12.15 -1.98
CA GLN A 47 -0.07 -12.76 -2.43
C GLN A 47 0.05 -14.30 -2.50
N ALA A 48 1.20 -14.82 -2.93
CA ALA A 48 1.47 -16.27 -2.89
C ALA A 48 1.41 -16.80 -1.45
N MET A 49 2.07 -16.15 -0.50
CA MET A 49 2.01 -16.52 0.93
C MET A 49 0.58 -16.52 1.47
N GLN A 50 -0.20 -15.48 1.17
CA GLN A 50 -1.61 -15.42 1.58
C GLN A 50 -2.42 -16.58 1.00
N ARG A 51 -2.17 -17.00 -0.24
CA ARG A 51 -2.84 -18.16 -0.85
C ARG A 51 -2.47 -19.47 -0.14
N HIS A 52 -1.19 -19.69 0.16
CA HIS A 52 -0.73 -20.86 0.92
C HIS A 52 -1.32 -20.88 2.35
N ALA A 53 -1.34 -19.72 3.00
CA ALA A 53 -1.97 -19.54 4.30
C ALA A 53 -3.48 -19.85 4.26
N LEU A 54 -4.19 -19.36 3.25
CA LEU A 54 -5.61 -19.68 3.09
C LEU A 54 -5.86 -21.16 2.85
N LYS A 55 -4.97 -21.85 2.12
CA LYS A 55 -5.05 -23.30 1.91
C LYS A 55 -4.73 -24.11 3.17
N GLY A 56 -4.12 -23.52 4.19
CA GLY A 56 -3.68 -24.21 5.41
C GLY A 56 -2.31 -24.89 5.28
N GLU A 57 -1.52 -24.52 4.27
CA GLU A 57 -0.17 -25.06 4.02
C GLU A 57 0.87 -24.35 4.92
N THR A 58 0.80 -24.57 6.23
CA THR A 58 1.60 -23.86 7.25
C THR A 58 3.11 -24.03 7.08
N GLU A 59 3.58 -25.18 6.58
CA GLU A 59 5.00 -25.43 6.31
C GLU A 59 5.55 -24.53 5.21
N GLU A 60 4.77 -24.30 4.15
CA GLU A 60 5.19 -23.48 3.02
C GLU A 60 5.16 -22.00 3.39
N VAL A 61 4.16 -21.60 4.18
CA VAL A 61 4.08 -20.24 4.74
C VAL A 61 5.27 -19.97 5.68
N ASN A 62 5.66 -20.93 6.51
CA ASN A 62 6.83 -20.77 7.38
C ASN A 62 8.13 -20.71 6.59
N ARG A 63 8.28 -21.48 5.50
CA ARG A 63 9.42 -21.36 4.59
C ARG A 63 9.50 -19.98 3.95
N LEU A 64 8.39 -19.49 3.39
CA LEU A 64 8.34 -18.16 2.77
C LEU A 64 8.56 -17.04 3.80
N LEU A 65 8.06 -17.17 5.04
CA LEU A 65 8.32 -16.22 6.12
C LEU A 65 9.81 -16.09 6.48
N LEU A 66 10.61 -17.15 6.31
CA LEU A 66 12.05 -17.10 6.57
C LEU A 66 12.81 -16.25 5.54
N GLU A 67 12.29 -16.11 4.32
CA GLU A 67 12.87 -15.23 3.29
C GLU A 67 12.73 -13.75 3.64
N PHE A 68 11.76 -13.41 4.49
CA PHE A 68 11.57 -12.04 4.96
C PHE A 68 12.49 -11.69 6.13
N PRO A 69 12.89 -10.41 6.27
CA PRO A 69 13.66 -9.92 7.40
C PRO A 69 12.95 -10.19 8.73
N GLU A 70 13.71 -10.56 9.77
CA GLU A 70 13.18 -10.91 11.10
C GLU A 70 12.22 -9.88 11.68
N PHE A 71 12.55 -8.60 11.53
CA PHE A 71 11.73 -7.50 12.04
C PHE A 71 10.33 -7.42 11.41
N LYS A 72 10.12 -8.00 10.22
CA LYS A 72 8.81 -8.06 9.56
C LYS A 72 8.07 -9.38 9.81
N ARG A 73 8.74 -10.42 10.29
CA ARG A 73 8.16 -11.77 10.42
C ARG A 73 6.98 -11.78 11.39
N GLU A 74 7.08 -11.12 12.53
CA GLU A 74 5.99 -11.07 13.50
C GLU A 74 4.75 -10.36 12.96
N ASP A 75 4.94 -9.24 12.27
CA ASP A 75 3.84 -8.49 11.66
C ASP A 75 3.19 -9.28 10.51
N LEU A 76 3.99 -9.96 9.69
CA LEU A 76 3.49 -10.85 8.65
C LEU A 76 2.70 -12.02 9.24
N LYS A 77 3.16 -12.65 10.32
CA LYS A 77 2.41 -13.71 11.02
C LYS A 77 1.06 -13.20 11.52
N LYS A 78 1.02 -12.05 12.20
CA LYS A 78 -0.23 -11.44 12.68
C LYS A 78 -1.18 -11.11 11.53
N MET A 79 -0.65 -10.58 10.42
CA MET A 79 -1.43 -10.26 9.22
C MET A 79 -2.02 -11.53 8.59
N LEU A 80 -1.22 -12.59 8.43
CA LEU A 80 -1.67 -13.85 7.84
C LEU A 80 -2.73 -14.53 8.71
N ILE A 81 -2.53 -14.62 10.03
CA ILE A 81 -3.52 -15.17 10.96
C ILE A 81 -4.85 -14.41 10.86
N ARG A 82 -4.81 -13.07 10.84
CA ARG A 82 -6.01 -12.23 10.68
C ARG A 82 -6.69 -12.46 9.32
N SER A 83 -5.91 -12.52 8.25
CA SER A 83 -6.43 -12.74 6.90
C SER A 83 -7.14 -14.08 6.80
N VAL A 84 -6.54 -15.15 7.31
CA VAL A 84 -7.14 -16.49 7.30
C VAL A 84 -8.38 -16.53 8.22
N ALA A 85 -8.35 -15.87 9.37
CA ALA A 85 -9.50 -15.74 10.27
C ALA A 85 -10.68 -14.99 9.62
N THR A 86 -10.44 -13.92 8.85
CA THR A 86 -11.51 -13.24 8.08
C THR A 86 -12.16 -14.14 7.03
N HIS A 87 -11.45 -15.16 6.56
CA HIS A 87 -11.98 -16.17 5.64
C HIS A 87 -12.57 -17.39 6.36
N GLY A 88 -12.73 -17.34 7.69
CA GLY A 88 -13.36 -18.41 8.49
C GLY A 88 -12.48 -19.63 8.72
N ARG A 89 -11.17 -19.49 8.59
CA ARG A 89 -10.17 -20.55 8.83
C ARG A 89 -9.23 -20.14 9.95
N THR A 90 -8.58 -21.11 10.58
CA THR A 90 -7.55 -20.86 11.59
C THR A 90 -6.20 -21.30 11.03
N LEU A 91 -5.19 -20.46 11.21
CA LEU A 91 -3.82 -20.75 10.80
C LEU A 91 -2.93 -20.81 12.04
N GLU A 92 -2.26 -21.94 12.25
CA GLU A 92 -1.29 -22.13 13.32
C GLU A 92 0.12 -21.95 12.74
N LEU A 93 0.78 -20.83 13.08
CA LEU A 93 2.10 -20.40 12.58
C LEU A 93 3.08 -20.07 13.71
#